data_AF-A0A2R6JMB6-F1
#
_entry.id   AF-A0A2R6JMB6-F1
#
_cell.length_a   1.000
_cell.length_b   1.000
_cell.length_c   1.000
_cell.angle_alpha   90.00
_cell.angle_beta   90.00
_cell.angle_gamma   90.00
#
_symmetry.space_group_name_H-M   'P 1'
#
loop_
_entity.id
_entity.type
_entity.pdbx_description
1 polymer ?
#
loop_
_entity_poly.entity_id
_entity_poly.type
_entity_poly.pdbx_seq_one_letter_code
_entity_poly.pdbx_strand_id
1 'polypeptide(L)'
;MNRLAPAEDADPDAPRRYHLPRHAHVVVYDERDRELITVYDCGAAQKPPSAQLLGNLVRVKADAETRHTPTGYTVSLREPAVLHRQGADHYVVEPR
;
A
#
# COMPACT_ATOMS: atom_id res chain seq x y z
N MET A 1 -16.91 11.33 -16.33
CA MET A 1 -17.33 9.95 -16.03
C MET A 1 -16.11 9.04 -16.07
N ASN A 2 -15.74 8.43 -14.95
CA ASN A 2 -15.17 7.09 -14.86
C ASN A 2 -15.24 6.63 -13.40
N ARG A 3 -16.42 6.10 -13.06
CA ARG A 3 -16.71 5.31 -11.88
C ARG A 3 -16.42 3.86 -12.27
N LEU A 4 -15.51 3.19 -11.57
CA LEU A 4 -15.40 1.74 -11.58
C LEU A 4 -15.33 1.27 -10.12
N ALA A 5 -15.99 0.14 -9.88
CA ALA A 5 -16.70 -0.30 -8.67
C ALA A 5 -15.90 -0.34 -7.35
N PRO A 6 -16.59 -0.33 -6.18
CA PRO A 6 -15.97 -0.71 -4.92
C PRO A 6 -15.35 -2.11 -5.05
N ALA A 7 -14.17 -2.30 -4.45
CA ALA A 7 -13.51 -3.60 -4.39
C ALA A 7 -14.28 -4.53 -3.43
N GLU A 8 -15.41 -5.07 -3.89
CA GLU A 8 -16.12 -6.17 -3.23
C GLU A 8 -15.53 -7.55 -3.54
N ASP A 9 -14.41 -7.62 -4.28
CA ASP A 9 -13.65 -8.84 -4.55
C ASP A 9 -12.21 -8.74 -3.99
N ALA A 10 -12.10 -8.55 -2.68
CA ALA A 10 -10.87 -8.91 -1.98
C ALA A 10 -10.85 -10.45 -1.85
N ASP A 11 -10.30 -11.11 -2.87
CA ASP A 11 -10.00 -12.54 -2.89
C ASP A 11 -9.46 -13.01 -1.51
N PRO A 12 -10.17 -13.90 -0.80
CA PRO A 12 -9.80 -14.30 0.55
C PRO A 12 -8.51 -15.13 0.60
N ASP A 13 -8.14 -15.76 -0.51
CA ASP A 13 -7.08 -16.76 -0.59
C ASP A 13 -5.77 -16.24 -1.18
N ALA A 14 -5.76 -15.04 -1.77
CA ALA A 14 -4.58 -14.56 -2.48
C ALA A 14 -3.36 -14.33 -1.54
N PRO A 15 -2.25 -15.07 -1.70
CA PRO A 15 -1.00 -14.82 -0.99
C PRO A 15 -0.28 -13.64 -1.64
N ARG A 16 -0.83 -12.43 -1.46
CA ARG A 16 -0.41 -11.24 -2.20
C ARG A 16 0.77 -10.56 -1.52
N ARG A 17 1.96 -11.13 -1.76
CA ARG A 17 3.23 -10.43 -1.58
C ARG A 17 3.43 -9.52 -2.78
N TYR A 18 3.59 -8.22 -2.54
CA TYR A 18 3.89 -7.24 -3.59
C TYR A 18 5.35 -6.85 -3.49
N HIS A 19 6.08 -7.03 -4.58
CA HIS A 19 7.45 -6.54 -4.69
C HIS A 19 7.43 -5.04 -4.91
N LEU A 20 8.04 -4.32 -3.99
CA LEU A 20 8.17 -2.87 -4.04
C LEU A 20 9.59 -2.52 -4.48
N PRO A 21 9.79 -1.92 -5.66
CA PRO A 21 11.10 -1.45 -6.06
C PRO A 21 11.58 -0.31 -5.17
N ARG A 22 12.88 -0.02 -5.24
CA ARG A 22 13.43 1.22 -4.67
C ARG A 22 12.69 2.42 -5.27
N HIS A 23 12.27 3.38 -4.43
CA HIS A 23 11.43 4.52 -4.81
C HIS A 23 9.95 4.19 -5.10
N ALA A 24 9.47 3.04 -4.64
CA ALA A 24 8.03 2.82 -4.56
C ALA A 24 7.39 3.71 -3.49
N HIS A 25 6.18 4.16 -3.77
CA HIS A 25 5.36 4.93 -2.84
C HIS A 25 4.15 4.10 -2.42
N VAL A 26 3.88 4.05 -1.12
CA VAL A 26 2.66 3.49 -0.55
C VAL A 26 1.87 4.64 0.03
N VAL A 27 0.73 4.95 -0.57
CA VAL A 27 -0.20 5.97 -0.08
C VAL A 27 -1.28 5.26 0.72
N VAL A 28 -1.44 5.66 1.97
CA VAL A 28 -2.43 5.12 2.88
C VAL A 28 -3.45 6.21 3.15
N TYR A 29 -4.72 5.91 2.89
CA TYR A 29 -5.84 6.77 3.26
C TYR A 29 -6.51 6.24 4.52
N ASP A 30 -6.70 7.11 5.50
CA ASP A 30 -7.49 6.83 6.69
C ASP A 30 -8.97 6.73 6.31
N GLU A 31 -9.52 5.51 6.31
CA GLU A 31 -10.97 5.30 6.35
C GLU A 31 -11.38 4.75 7.72
N ARG A 32 -12.65 4.89 8.08
CA ARG A 32 -13.15 4.74 9.46
C ARG A 32 -12.68 3.46 10.17
N ASP A 33 -12.86 2.31 9.52
CA ASP A 33 -12.63 0.99 10.13
C ASP A 33 -11.42 0.26 9.53
N ARG A 34 -10.98 0.65 8.32
CA ARG A 34 -9.88 0.04 7.56
C ARG A 34 -9.21 1.12 6.72
N GLU A 35 -7.90 1.03 6.55
CA GLU A 35 -7.17 1.93 5.63
C GLU A 35 -7.25 1.44 4.17
N LEU A 36 -7.19 2.38 3.23
CA LEU A 36 -6.99 2.09 1.81
C LEU A 36 -5.52 2.26 1.46
N ILE A 37 -4.83 1.15 1.22
CA ILE A 37 -3.42 1.10 0.85
C ILE A 37 -3.29 1.07 -0.67
N THR A 38 -2.69 2.13 -1.22
CA THR A 38 -2.43 2.29 -2.65
C THR A 38 -0.93 2.24 -2.93
N VAL A 39 -0.49 1.34 -3.81
CA VAL A 39 0.91 1.10 -4.13
C VAL A 39 1.27 1.67 -5.50
N TYR A 40 2.39 2.37 -5.57
CA TYR A 40 2.98 2.90 -6.80
C TYR A 40 4.44 2.43 -6.94
N ASP A 41 4.77 1.67 -7.99
CA ASP A 41 6.11 1.12 -8.21
C ASP A 41 7.15 2.13 -8.73
N CYS A 42 6.75 3.36 -9.02
CA CYS A 42 7.67 4.39 -9.50
C CYS A 42 7.07 5.75 -9.18
N GLY A 43 7.83 6.63 -8.51
CA GLY A 43 7.42 8.01 -8.19
C GLY A 43 7.09 8.93 -9.37
N ALA A 44 6.97 8.39 -10.59
CA ALA A 44 6.41 9.10 -11.72
C ALA A 44 4.88 9.22 -11.54
N ALA A 45 4.43 10.43 -11.24
CA ALA A 45 3.05 10.83 -10.92
C ALA A 45 1.96 10.53 -11.98
N GLN A 46 2.27 9.74 -13.02
CA GLN A 46 1.38 9.46 -14.15
C GLN A 46 1.10 7.97 -14.36
N LYS A 47 1.70 7.07 -13.57
CA LYS A 47 1.35 5.64 -13.65
C LYS A 47 0.10 5.34 -12.82
N PRO A 48 -0.80 4.47 -13.31
CA PRO A 48 -1.85 3.92 -12.47
C PRO A 48 -1.22 3.18 -11.28
N PRO A 49 -1.91 3.09 -10.14
CA PRO A 49 -1.42 2.33 -9.00
C PRO A 49 -1.21 0.87 -9.39
N SER A 50 -0.12 0.29 -8.93
CA SER A 50 0.24 -1.11 -9.15
C SER A 50 -0.63 -2.07 -8.35
N ALA A 51 -1.09 -1.62 -7.18
CA ALA A 51 -2.04 -2.35 -6.34
C ALA A 51 -2.87 -1.39 -5.48
N GLN A 52 -4.08 -1.81 -5.15
CA GLN A 52 -4.94 -1.17 -4.14
C GLN A 52 -5.49 -2.27 -3.24
N LEU A 53 -5.40 -2.06 -1.93
CA LEU A 53 -5.71 -3.05 -0.89
C LEU A 53 -6.50 -2.36 0.21
N LEU A 54 -7.49 -3.06 0.75
CA LEU A 54 -8.19 -2.63 1.96
C LEU A 54 -7.60 -3.35 3.17
N GLY A 55 -7.22 -2.60 4.19
CA GLY A 55 -6.65 -3.09 5.45
C GLY A 55 -5.59 -2.13 6.01
N ASN A 56 -5.15 -2.39 7.23
CA ASN A 56 -4.29 -1.49 7.99
C ASN A 56 -2.81 -1.80 7.73
N LEU A 57 -2.03 -0.82 7.31
CA LEU A 57 -0.58 -0.88 7.24
C LEU A 57 -0.01 -0.71 8.65
N VAL A 58 0.11 -1.83 9.37
CA VAL A 58 0.48 -1.83 10.78
C VAL A 58 1.98 -1.65 11.02
N ARG A 59 2.82 -1.87 10.00
CA ARG A 59 4.28 -1.77 10.16
C ARG A 59 5.03 -1.53 8.86
N VAL A 60 6.04 -0.66 8.93
CA VAL A 60 7.07 -0.48 7.90
C VAL A 60 8.43 -0.75 8.54
N LYS A 61 9.08 -1.85 8.15
CA LYS A 61 10.43 -2.21 8.60
C LYS A 61 11.53 -1.82 7.61
N ALA A 62 11.19 -1.65 6.33
CA ALA A 62 12.14 -1.20 5.32
C ALA A 62 12.52 0.27 5.55
N ASP A 63 13.73 0.66 5.15
CA ASP A 63 14.16 2.05 5.14
C ASP A 63 13.25 2.88 4.23
N ALA A 64 12.55 3.82 4.86
CA ALA A 64 11.47 4.57 4.23
C ALA A 64 11.30 5.93 4.89
N GLU A 65 10.83 6.90 4.10
CA GLU A 65 10.34 8.17 4.61
C GLU A 65 8.82 8.14 4.70
N THR A 66 8.29 8.42 5.89
CA THR A 66 6.84 8.56 6.09
C THR A 66 6.47 10.03 6.17
N ARG A 67 5.52 10.46 5.35
CA ARG A 67 4.97 11.81 5.34
C ARG A 67 3.48 11.76 5.64
N HIS A 68 3.07 12.41 6.72
CA HIS A 68 1.66 12.53 7.10
C HIS A 68 0.94 13.59 6.27
N THR A 69 -0.34 13.36 6.04
CA THR A 69 -1.28 14.22 5.31
C THR A 69 -2.59 14.31 6.08
N PRO A 70 -3.49 15.26 5.77
CA PRO A 70 -4.78 15.37 6.46
C PRO A 70 -5.69 14.14 6.31
N THR A 71 -5.46 13.29 5.31
CA THR A 71 -6.30 12.13 4.98
C THR A 71 -5.58 10.79 5.15
N GLY A 72 -4.44 10.76 5.83
CA GLY A 72 -3.60 9.55 5.96
C GLY A 72 -2.12 9.88 5.81
N TYR A 73 -1.35 9.04 5.12
CA TYR A 73 0.10 9.22 5.01
C TYR A 73 0.67 8.58 3.74
N THR A 74 1.89 8.95 3.40
CA THR A 74 2.64 8.37 2.28
C THR A 74 3.97 7.83 2.77
N VAL A 75 4.26 6.57 2.46
CA VAL A 75 5.52 5.90 2.73
C VAL A 75 6.31 5.86 1.43
N SER A 76 7.48 6.47 1.42
CA SER A 76 8.38 6.49 0.25
C SER A 76 9.59 5.62 0.54
N LEU A 77 9.72 4.52 -0.18
CA LEU A 77 10.76 3.53 0.08
C LEU A 77 12.13 3.99 -0.45
N ARG A 78 13.15 3.82 0.39
CA ARG A 78 14.55 4.15 0.09
C ARG A 78 15.35 2.93 -0.34
N GLU A 79 14.85 1.73 -0.04
CA GLU A 79 15.35 0.42 -0.45
C GLU A 79 14.23 -0.46 -1.05
N PRO A 80 14.57 -1.54 -1.78
CA PRO A 80 13.59 -2.52 -2.22
C PRO A 80 12.92 -3.24 -1.04
N ALA A 81 11.61 -3.46 -1.13
CA ALA A 81 10.84 -4.07 -0.05
C ALA A 81 9.76 -5.03 -0.57
N VAL A 82 9.08 -5.71 0.35
CA VAL A 82 7.93 -6.56 0.09
C VAL A 82 6.79 -6.16 1.03
N LEU A 83 5.66 -5.77 0.44
CA LEU A 83 4.40 -5.63 1.17
C LEU A 83 3.71 -6.97 1.22
N HIS A 84 3.32 -7.42 2.41
CA HIS A 84 2.55 -8.65 2.55
C HIS A 84 1.57 -8.59 3.73
N ARG A 85 0.55 -9.45 3.66
CA ARG A 85 -0.49 -9.56 4.69
C ARG A 85 0.02 -10.37 5.90
N GLN A 86 -0.18 -9.82 7.11
CA GLN A 86 0.13 -10.40 8.42
C GLN A 86 -1.12 -10.48 9.30
N GLY A 87 -2.16 -11.20 8.85
CA GLY A 87 -3.43 -11.34 9.56
C GLY A 87 -4.63 -11.21 8.62
N ALA A 88 -5.83 -10.98 9.16
CA ALA A 88 -7.04 -10.81 8.36
C ALA A 88 -6.97 -9.55 7.48
N ASP A 89 -6.57 -8.41 8.08
CA ASP A 89 -6.56 -7.10 7.43
C ASP A 89 -5.30 -6.29 7.77
N HIS A 90 -4.23 -6.93 8.20
CA HIS A 90 -2.98 -6.25 8.56
C HIS A 90 -1.94 -6.44 7.47
N TYR A 91 -1.27 -5.36 7.09
CA TYR A 91 -0.19 -5.38 6.11
C TYR A 91 1.10 -4.86 6.72
N VAL A 92 2.21 -5.44 6.28
CA VAL A 92 3.55 -5.03 6.69
C VAL A 92 4.45 -4.89 5.48
N VAL A 93 5.32 -3.88 5.53
CA VAL A 93 6.39 -3.69 4.55
C VAL A 93 7.70 -4.14 5.17
N GLU A 94 8.34 -5.14 4.57
CA GLU A 94 9.64 -5.66 5.02
C GLU A 94 10.72 -5.46 3.94
N PRO A 95 11.97 -5.20 4.32
CA PRO A 95 13.07 -5.15 3.35
C PRO A 95 13.20 -6.51 2.66
N ARG A 96 13.58 -6.49 1.38
CA ARG A 96 13.72 -7.69 0.55
C ARG A 96 15.00 -8.47 0.87
#